data_AF-A0A8J5GHW1-F1
#
_entry.id   AF-A0A8J5GHW1-F1
#
_cell.length_a   1.000
_cell.length_b   1.000
_cell.length_c   1.000
_cell.angle_alpha   90.00
_cell.angle_beta   90.00
_cell.angle_gamma   90.00
#
_symmetry.space_group_name_H-M   'P 1'
#
loop_
_entity.id
_entity.type
_entity.pdbx_description
1 polymer ?
#
loop_
_entity_poly.entity_id
_entity_poly.type
_entity_poly.pdbx_seq_one_letter_code
_entity_poly.pdbx_strand_id
1 'polypeptide(L)'
;MLPLSLKSTLRCGENPHQKAALYIDKGISLINAGGIANAIQHHGKLIARPYSYYFAGVLDALVIIIFPSPLVQEMPYNNYLDADAAWNCVSEFKSPTCVIVKHTNPCRVASRQDILEAYRLAVKADPISAYGGIVAFNTTVDEDLAKELREYMNPIKDTMWMFYEIVVTPEYTLKKDLRSLKGNQESDDLTPDDIKFSVMSERVPEETELHDAEFAWLCVKHVKSNAIVIAKNNCMLGMGSGQTNRLESLRIAFRKAGESAKRAALASDAFFLFAWEDAVEEACKNGIGVIAQPGGSKRDGDAVDCCNEYGVSLLFTSVRHFRH
;
A
#
# COMPACT_ATOMS: atom_id res chain seq x y z
N MET A 1 -29.39 -11.85 -8.15
CA MET A 1 -28.37 -12.47 -9.03
C MET A 1 -27.59 -11.30 -9.63
N LEU A 2 -26.29 -11.18 -9.36
CA LEU A 2 -25.48 -10.09 -9.93
C LEU A 2 -25.32 -10.33 -11.44
N PRO A 3 -25.53 -9.32 -12.31
CA PRO A 3 -25.47 -9.48 -13.77
C PRO A 3 -24.01 -9.48 -14.27
N LEU A 4 -23.26 -10.50 -13.86
CA LEU A 4 -21.87 -10.68 -14.24
C LEU A 4 -21.77 -11.27 -15.66
N SER A 5 -20.82 -10.78 -16.45
CA SER A 5 -20.43 -11.36 -17.73
C SER A 5 -18.96 -11.73 -17.76
N LEU A 6 -18.66 -12.88 -18.38
CA LEU A 6 -17.30 -13.35 -18.59
C LEU A 6 -16.54 -12.36 -19.49
N LYS A 7 -15.43 -11.80 -18.97
CA LYS A 7 -14.54 -10.92 -19.74
C LYS A 7 -13.43 -11.72 -20.42
N SER A 8 -12.76 -12.61 -19.69
CA SER A 8 -11.70 -13.46 -20.24
C SER A 8 -11.45 -14.69 -19.37
N THR A 9 -10.87 -15.74 -19.96
CA THR A 9 -10.17 -16.77 -19.19
C THR A 9 -8.83 -16.23 -18.68
N LEU A 10 -8.31 -16.84 -17.62
CA LEU A 10 -7.00 -16.51 -17.07
C LEU A 10 -6.04 -17.68 -17.28
N ARG A 11 -4.73 -17.38 -17.34
CA ARG A 11 -3.67 -18.38 -17.50
C ARG A 11 -3.77 -19.52 -16.48
N CYS A 12 -4.03 -19.17 -15.22
CA CYS A 12 -4.34 -20.08 -14.12
C CYS A 12 -5.04 -19.30 -13.00
N GLY A 13 -5.59 -20.04 -12.02
CA GLY A 13 -5.99 -19.50 -10.73
C GLY A 13 -4.79 -19.11 -9.86
N GLU A 14 -4.99 -19.12 -8.55
CA GLU A 14 -3.93 -18.82 -7.58
C GLU A 14 -2.74 -19.76 -7.72
N ASN A 15 -3.01 -21.02 -8.07
CA ASN A 15 -2.02 -22.05 -8.35
C ASN A 15 -2.14 -22.60 -9.79
N PRO A 16 -1.05 -23.10 -10.40
CA PRO A 16 -1.06 -23.56 -11.80
C PRO A 16 -2.08 -24.65 -12.14
N HIS A 17 -2.47 -25.47 -11.18
CA HIS A 17 -3.45 -26.55 -11.37
C HIS A 17 -4.91 -26.06 -11.32
N GLN A 18 -5.15 -24.82 -10.91
CA GLN A 18 -6.48 -24.23 -10.79
C GLN A 18 -6.81 -23.46 -12.07
N LYS A 19 -8.05 -23.58 -12.55
CA LYS A 19 -8.59 -22.75 -13.63
C LYS A 19 -9.24 -21.50 -13.06
N ALA A 20 -9.15 -20.39 -13.77
CA ALA A 20 -9.79 -19.14 -13.37
C ALA A 20 -10.27 -18.33 -14.58
N ALA A 21 -11.18 -17.40 -14.32
CA ALA A 21 -11.77 -16.51 -15.31
C ALA A 21 -12.13 -15.17 -14.65
N LEU A 22 -11.99 -14.08 -15.40
CA LEU A 22 -12.37 -12.74 -14.99
C LEU A 22 -13.81 -12.45 -15.42
N TYR A 23 -14.62 -11.97 -14.49
CA TYR A 23 -15.99 -11.52 -14.75
C TYR A 23 -16.10 -10.03 -14.47
N ILE A 24 -16.93 -9.34 -15.23
CA ILE A 24 -17.26 -7.92 -15.06
C ILE A 24 -18.76 -7.77 -14.81
N ASP A 25 -19.13 -6.82 -13.95
CA ASP A 25 -20.51 -6.44 -13.74
C ASP A 25 -20.95 -5.41 -14.79
N LYS A 26 -21.94 -5.76 -15.61
CA LYS A 26 -22.47 -4.85 -16.63
C LYS A 26 -23.20 -3.65 -16.04
N GLY A 27 -23.76 -3.78 -14.84
CA GLY A 27 -24.40 -2.68 -14.12
C GLY A 27 -23.38 -1.62 -13.69
N ILE A 28 -22.15 -2.04 -13.37
CA ILE A 28 -21.06 -1.13 -13.02
C ILE A 28 -20.51 -0.44 -14.26
N SER A 29 -20.45 -1.07 -15.44
CA SER A 29 -19.96 -0.39 -16.66
C SER A 29 -20.80 0.83 -17.12
N LEU A 30 -22.01 1.01 -16.58
CA LEU A 30 -22.89 2.15 -16.88
C LEU A 30 -22.65 3.37 -15.98
N ILE A 31 -21.94 3.16 -14.87
CA ILE A 31 -21.49 4.19 -13.94
C ILE A 31 -19.97 4.21 -14.18
N ASN A 32 -19.31 5.33 -14.48
CA ASN A 32 -17.86 5.35 -14.78
C ASN A 32 -16.94 4.99 -13.58
N ALA A 33 -17.31 3.99 -12.77
CA ALA A 33 -16.51 3.41 -11.71
C ALA A 33 -15.42 2.51 -12.32
N GLY A 34 -14.33 3.14 -12.75
CA GLY A 34 -13.05 2.52 -13.06
C GLY A 34 -12.58 1.58 -11.95
N GLY A 35 -12.19 0.37 -12.33
CA GLY A 35 -11.60 -0.63 -11.46
C GLY A 35 -10.71 -1.55 -12.29
N ILE A 36 -9.85 -2.33 -11.64
CA ILE A 36 -8.86 -3.20 -12.31
C ILE A 36 -9.50 -4.15 -13.33
N ALA A 37 -10.73 -4.62 -13.07
CA ALA A 37 -11.46 -5.47 -14.01
C ALA A 37 -11.83 -4.75 -15.32
N ASN A 38 -11.96 -3.42 -15.32
CA ASN A 38 -12.28 -2.58 -16.49
C ASN A 38 -11.06 -1.84 -17.06
N ALA A 39 -9.88 -2.01 -16.46
CA ALA A 39 -8.67 -1.32 -16.88
C ALA A 39 -8.26 -1.64 -18.33
N ILE A 40 -7.68 -0.65 -19.00
CA ILE A 40 -7.07 -0.78 -20.32
C ILE A 40 -5.71 -1.45 -20.13
N GLN A 41 -5.50 -2.57 -20.84
CA GLN A 41 -4.26 -3.34 -20.78
C GLN A 41 -3.35 -2.95 -21.94
N HIS A 42 -2.15 -2.44 -21.62
CA HIS A 42 -1.09 -2.22 -22.59
C HIS A 42 0.01 -3.27 -22.40
N HIS A 43 0.48 -3.88 -23.50
CA HIS A 43 1.58 -4.84 -23.45
C HIS A 43 2.93 -4.16 -23.76
N GLY A 44 3.92 -4.42 -22.90
CA GLY A 44 5.20 -3.73 -22.75
C GLY A 44 6.19 -3.68 -23.93
N LYS A 45 5.80 -3.99 -25.17
CA LYS A 45 6.58 -3.48 -26.34
C LYS A 45 6.48 -1.95 -26.46
N LEU A 46 5.46 -1.35 -25.85
CA LEU A 46 5.15 0.09 -25.92
C LEU A 46 5.96 0.98 -24.97
N ILE A 47 6.70 0.45 -24.00
CA ILE A 47 7.64 1.27 -23.21
C ILE A 47 9.05 1.24 -23.85
N ALA A 48 9.31 0.29 -24.76
CA ALA A 48 10.65 -0.06 -25.24
C ALA A 48 11.24 0.81 -26.37
N ARG A 49 10.59 1.91 -26.80
CA ARG A 49 11.12 2.78 -27.86
C ARG A 49 10.88 4.27 -27.59
N PRO A 50 11.83 5.14 -27.99
CA PRO A 50 11.71 6.60 -27.86
C PRO A 50 10.74 7.12 -28.92
N TYR A 51 9.45 7.06 -28.65
CA TYR A 51 8.47 7.86 -29.38
C TYR A 51 7.49 8.43 -28.37
N SER A 52 7.31 9.74 -28.46
CA SER A 52 6.47 10.59 -27.63
C SER A 52 5.07 9.99 -27.48
N TYR A 53 4.62 9.77 -26.25
CA TYR A 53 3.27 9.26 -25.99
C TYR A 53 2.33 10.40 -25.62
N TYR A 54 1.49 10.81 -26.57
CA TYR A 54 0.22 11.48 -26.28
C TYR A 54 -0.86 10.39 -26.21
N PHE A 55 -1.36 10.08 -25.00
CA PHE A 55 -2.51 9.22 -24.82
C PHE A 55 -3.78 10.08 -24.86
N ALA A 56 -4.51 10.04 -25.97
CA ALA A 56 -5.78 10.73 -26.12
C ALA A 56 -6.90 9.71 -26.33
N GLY A 57 -7.78 9.59 -25.34
CA GLY A 57 -9.19 9.30 -25.56
C GLY A 57 -9.67 7.91 -25.14
N VAL A 58 -9.85 7.68 -23.84
CA VAL A 58 -11.12 7.24 -23.23
C VAL A 58 -11.28 7.97 -21.89
N LEU A 59 -12.45 8.54 -21.61
CA LEU A 59 -12.74 9.14 -20.31
C LEU A 59 -12.93 8.00 -19.29
N ASP A 60 -12.24 8.08 -18.15
CA ASP A 60 -12.43 7.21 -16.98
C ASP A 60 -11.73 5.83 -16.95
N ALA A 61 -10.57 5.66 -17.59
CA ALA A 61 -9.83 4.38 -17.54
C ALA A 61 -8.62 4.34 -16.57
N LEU A 62 -8.52 3.21 -15.88
CA LEU A 62 -7.30 2.77 -15.18
C LEU A 62 -6.39 2.09 -16.21
N VAL A 63 -5.09 2.42 -16.20
CA VAL A 63 -4.12 1.83 -17.12
C VAL A 63 -3.30 0.78 -16.38
N ILE A 64 -3.32 -0.44 -16.92
CA ILE A 64 -2.43 -1.53 -16.51
C ILE A 64 -1.42 -1.71 -17.63
N ILE A 65 -0.16 -1.41 -17.35
CA ILE A 65 0.93 -1.75 -18.26
C ILE A 65 1.49 -3.09 -17.83
N ILE A 66 1.23 -4.10 -18.64
CA ILE A 66 1.68 -5.47 -18.43
C ILE A 66 3.02 -5.63 -19.14
N PHE A 67 4.02 -6.19 -18.46
CA PHE A 67 5.26 -6.63 -19.09
C PHE A 67 5.18 -8.14 -19.40
N PRO A 68 4.67 -8.58 -20.56
CA PRO A 68 4.75 -9.98 -20.89
C PRO A 68 6.12 -10.34 -21.45
N SER A 69 6.58 -11.54 -21.11
CA SER A 69 7.39 -12.36 -22.03
C SER A 69 6.64 -12.45 -23.38
N PRO A 70 7.31 -12.38 -24.54
CA PRO A 70 6.67 -12.37 -25.87
C PRO A 70 5.79 -13.61 -26.20
N LEU A 71 5.61 -14.54 -25.28
CA LEU A 71 4.88 -15.80 -25.43
C LEU A 71 3.61 -15.92 -24.58
N VAL A 72 3.27 -14.95 -23.72
CA VAL A 72 2.10 -15.06 -22.81
C VAL A 72 1.28 -13.78 -22.82
N GLN A 73 0.04 -13.87 -23.31
CA GLN A 73 -0.86 -12.73 -23.48
C GLN A 73 -1.85 -12.55 -22.30
N GLU A 74 -2.09 -13.59 -21.50
CA GLU A 74 -3.07 -13.58 -20.40
C GLU A 74 -2.39 -13.45 -19.02
N MET A 75 -2.89 -12.52 -18.19
CA MET A 75 -2.44 -12.38 -16.80
C MET A 75 -2.96 -13.54 -15.92
N PRO A 76 -2.15 -14.07 -14.99
CA PRO A 76 -2.64 -15.01 -13.99
C PRO A 76 -3.55 -14.31 -12.97
N TYR A 77 -4.34 -15.09 -12.23
CA TYR A 77 -5.27 -14.59 -11.20
C TYR A 77 -4.60 -13.67 -10.16
N ASN A 78 -3.41 -14.05 -9.68
CA ASN A 78 -2.70 -13.28 -8.64
C ASN A 78 -2.35 -11.85 -9.09
N ASN A 79 -2.11 -11.64 -10.39
CA ASN A 79 -1.79 -10.33 -10.92
C ASN A 79 -2.97 -9.36 -10.81
N TYR A 80 -4.20 -9.86 -11.00
CA TYR A 80 -5.40 -9.05 -10.79
C TYR A 80 -5.59 -8.69 -9.31
N LEU A 81 -5.33 -9.64 -8.40
CA LEU A 81 -5.41 -9.40 -6.97
C LEU A 81 -4.38 -8.38 -6.48
N ASP A 82 -3.13 -8.53 -6.91
CA ASP A 82 -2.05 -7.62 -6.53
C ASP A 82 -2.26 -6.23 -7.15
N ALA A 83 -2.78 -6.15 -8.38
CA ALA A 83 -3.07 -4.86 -9.02
C ALA A 83 -4.26 -4.16 -8.35
N ASP A 84 -5.29 -4.89 -7.93
CA ASP A 84 -6.40 -4.36 -7.13
C ASP A 84 -5.91 -3.88 -5.76
N ALA A 85 -5.08 -4.66 -5.06
CA ALA A 85 -4.48 -4.23 -3.81
C ALA A 85 -3.62 -2.96 -3.97
N ALA A 86 -2.82 -2.88 -5.04
CA ALA A 86 -1.96 -1.73 -5.32
C ALA A 86 -2.79 -0.49 -5.65
N TRP A 87 -3.84 -0.64 -6.47
CA TRP A 87 -4.73 0.46 -6.83
C TRP A 87 -5.49 1.01 -5.64
N ASN A 88 -6.09 0.13 -4.83
CA ASN A 88 -6.85 0.56 -3.65
C ASN A 88 -5.94 1.26 -2.64
N CYS A 89 -4.70 0.79 -2.45
CA CYS A 89 -3.76 1.43 -1.53
C CYS A 89 -3.29 2.81 -2.05
N VAL A 90 -2.88 2.91 -3.32
CA VAL A 90 -2.34 4.19 -3.83
C VAL A 90 -3.40 5.29 -3.93
N SER A 91 -4.67 4.90 -4.10
CA SER A 91 -5.80 5.83 -4.23
C SER A 91 -6.20 6.53 -2.93
N GLU A 92 -5.71 6.06 -1.78
CA GLU A 92 -5.96 6.70 -0.48
C GLU A 92 -5.25 8.05 -0.34
N PHE A 93 -4.12 8.21 -1.04
CA PHE A 93 -3.22 9.34 -0.86
C PHE A 93 -3.56 10.50 -1.80
N LYS A 94 -3.56 11.72 -1.26
CA LYS A 94 -3.76 12.96 -2.02
C LYS A 94 -2.49 13.45 -2.72
N SER A 95 -1.34 13.30 -2.05
CA SER A 95 -0.03 13.67 -2.60
C SER A 95 0.42 12.67 -3.65
N PRO A 96 1.34 13.02 -4.58
CA PRO A 96 1.95 12.05 -5.47
C PRO A 96 2.60 10.88 -4.70
N THR A 97 2.13 9.67 -4.97
CA THR A 97 2.48 8.47 -4.19
C THR A 97 2.84 7.31 -5.09
N CYS A 98 3.88 6.59 -4.70
CA CYS A 98 4.25 5.28 -5.24
C CYS A 98 3.93 4.19 -4.21
N VAL A 99 3.21 3.17 -4.62
CA VAL A 99 2.96 1.94 -3.84
C VAL A 99 3.55 0.75 -4.59
N ILE A 100 4.28 -0.11 -3.90
CA ILE A 100 4.77 -1.37 -4.44
C ILE A 100 4.10 -2.50 -3.67
N VAL A 101 3.43 -3.40 -4.38
CA VAL A 101 2.71 -4.56 -3.81
C VAL A 101 3.37 -5.85 -4.24
N LYS A 102 3.34 -6.82 -3.32
CA LYS A 102 3.63 -8.22 -3.61
C LYS A 102 2.76 -9.10 -2.73
N HIS A 103 2.07 -10.07 -3.33
CA HIS A 103 1.17 -10.98 -2.61
C HIS A 103 0.14 -10.21 -1.77
N THR A 104 -0.53 -9.24 -2.40
CA THR A 104 -1.60 -8.38 -1.87
C THR A 104 -1.23 -7.48 -0.69
N ASN A 105 0.05 -7.43 -0.29
CA ASN A 105 0.54 -6.54 0.75
C ASN A 105 1.39 -5.40 0.14
N PRO A 106 1.19 -4.13 0.57
CA PRO A 106 2.01 -3.01 0.13
C PRO A 106 3.39 -3.10 0.77
N CYS A 107 4.35 -3.71 0.07
CA CYS A 107 5.68 -3.89 0.61
C CYS A 107 6.38 -2.56 0.87
N ARG A 108 6.13 -1.53 0.05
CA ARG A 108 6.59 -0.16 0.29
C ARG A 108 5.59 0.88 -0.23
N VAL A 109 5.53 2.00 0.47
CA VAL A 109 4.70 3.17 0.15
C VAL A 109 5.53 4.43 0.40
N ALA A 110 5.54 5.36 -0.54
CA ALA A 110 6.21 6.65 -0.36
C ALA A 110 5.42 7.76 -1.06
N SER A 111 5.24 8.89 -0.38
CA SER A 111 4.63 10.09 -0.95
C SER A 111 5.60 11.26 -0.95
N ARG A 112 5.71 11.95 -2.08
CA ARG A 112 6.57 13.13 -2.28
C ARG A 112 5.87 14.13 -3.19
N GLN A 113 6.42 15.33 -3.29
CA GLN A 113 5.97 16.28 -4.31
C GLN A 113 6.40 15.83 -5.72
N ASP A 114 7.59 15.23 -5.84
CA ASP A 114 8.09 14.60 -7.06
C ASP A 114 7.84 13.09 -7.04
N ILE A 115 7.11 12.60 -8.06
CA ILE A 115 6.79 11.17 -8.18
C ILE A 115 8.03 10.30 -8.42
N LEU A 116 9.08 10.84 -9.07
CA LEU A 116 10.35 10.13 -9.25
C LEU A 116 11.05 9.92 -7.91
N GLU A 117 11.03 10.94 -7.04
CA GLU A 117 11.57 10.81 -5.68
C GLU A 117 10.78 9.76 -4.89
N ALA A 118 9.44 9.81 -4.93
CA ALA A 118 8.60 8.81 -4.28
C ALA A 118 8.91 7.39 -4.76
N TYR A 119 9.02 7.18 -6.08
CA TYR A 119 9.38 5.90 -6.66
C TYR A 119 10.74 5.41 -6.15
N ARG A 120 11.80 6.22 -6.27
CA ARG A 120 13.15 5.86 -5.86
C ARG A 120 13.22 5.46 -4.38
N LEU A 121 12.54 6.22 -3.51
CA LEU A 121 12.46 5.93 -2.09
C LEU A 121 11.72 4.62 -1.80
N ALA A 122 10.58 4.38 -2.46
CA ALA A 122 9.83 3.14 -2.30
C ALA A 122 10.67 1.93 -2.72
N VAL A 123 11.37 1.98 -3.86
CA VAL A 123 12.20 0.87 -4.34
C VAL A 123 13.40 0.64 -3.42
N LYS A 124 14.13 1.69 -3.06
CA LYS A 124 15.35 1.59 -2.24
C LYS A 124 15.09 0.96 -0.87
N ALA A 125 13.88 1.12 -0.34
CA ALA A 125 13.53 0.61 0.97
C ALA A 125 13.34 -0.93 1.01
N ASP A 126 12.90 -1.58 -0.07
CA ASP A 126 12.80 -3.07 -0.18
C ASP A 126 13.04 -3.58 -1.61
N PRO A 127 14.25 -3.40 -2.16
CA PRO A 127 14.49 -3.74 -3.57
C PRO A 127 14.32 -5.25 -3.87
N ILE A 128 14.50 -6.11 -2.86
CA ILE A 128 14.25 -7.56 -2.97
C ILE A 128 12.76 -7.85 -3.13
N SER A 129 11.91 -7.25 -2.28
CA SER A 129 10.46 -7.47 -2.38
C SER A 129 9.85 -6.74 -3.57
N ALA A 130 10.41 -5.58 -3.97
CA ALA A 130 9.93 -4.83 -5.12
C ALA A 130 10.16 -5.56 -6.45
N TYR A 131 11.25 -6.31 -6.56
CA TYR A 131 11.57 -7.04 -7.79
C TYR A 131 10.51 -8.12 -8.10
N GLY A 132 9.92 -8.03 -9.30
CA GLY A 132 8.81 -8.87 -9.75
C GLY A 132 7.50 -8.61 -9.00
N GLY A 133 7.36 -7.46 -8.35
CA GLY A 133 6.09 -7.01 -7.77
C GLY A 133 5.23 -6.24 -8.76
N ILE A 134 4.18 -5.62 -8.23
CA ILE A 134 3.34 -4.65 -8.93
C ILE A 134 3.62 -3.27 -8.36
N VAL A 135 3.85 -2.29 -9.23
CA VAL A 135 4.01 -0.88 -8.83
C VAL A 135 2.79 -0.09 -9.25
N ALA A 136 2.33 0.81 -8.38
CA ALA A 136 1.19 1.67 -8.62
C ALA A 136 1.48 3.13 -8.28
N PHE A 137 0.87 4.02 -9.06
CA PHE A 137 0.95 5.47 -8.89
C PHE A 137 -0.46 6.06 -8.90
N ASN A 138 -0.73 7.06 -8.05
CA ASN A 138 -1.95 7.87 -8.11
C ASN A 138 -1.85 9.06 -9.07
N THR A 139 -0.71 9.17 -9.77
CA THR A 139 -0.46 10.14 -10.84
C THR A 139 -0.20 9.40 -12.14
N THR A 140 -0.40 10.09 -13.26
CA THR A 140 -0.13 9.57 -14.61
C THR A 140 1.36 9.32 -14.80
N VAL A 141 1.72 8.23 -15.47
CA VAL A 141 3.12 7.96 -15.87
C VAL A 141 3.50 8.81 -17.08
N ASP A 142 4.37 9.79 -16.88
CA ASP A 142 4.96 10.61 -17.95
C ASP A 142 6.23 9.97 -18.55
N GLU A 143 6.89 10.68 -19.47
CA GLU A 143 8.10 10.18 -20.15
C GLU A 143 9.26 9.94 -19.17
N ASP A 144 9.43 10.81 -18.17
CA ASP A 144 10.52 10.72 -17.19
C ASP A 144 10.30 9.53 -16.25
N LEU A 145 9.10 9.36 -15.70
CA LEU A 145 8.77 8.20 -14.88
C LEU A 145 8.80 6.90 -15.68
N ALA A 146 8.33 6.91 -16.92
CA ALA A 146 8.44 5.74 -17.81
C ALA A 146 9.90 5.36 -18.08
N LYS A 147 10.78 6.35 -18.26
CA LYS A 147 12.21 6.13 -18.43
C LYS A 147 12.85 5.58 -17.16
N GLU A 148 12.54 6.16 -16.01
CA GLU A 148 13.03 5.69 -14.72
C GLU A 148 12.62 4.23 -14.47
N LEU A 149 11.34 3.87 -14.71
CA LEU A 149 10.86 2.49 -14.56
C LEU A 149 11.60 1.48 -15.45
N ARG A 150 12.10 1.90 -16.62
CA ARG A 150 12.89 1.03 -17.51
C ARG A 150 14.34 0.88 -17.10
N GLU A 151 14.95 2.00 -16.71
CA GLU A 151 16.41 2.12 -16.62
C GLU A 151 16.92 2.08 -15.18
N TYR A 152 16.01 2.11 -14.19
CA TYR A 152 16.39 2.04 -12.78
C TYR A 152 17.10 0.71 -12.47
N MET A 153 18.36 0.81 -12.10
CA MET A 153 19.18 -0.34 -11.73
C MET A 153 18.70 -0.93 -10.40
N ASN A 154 18.67 -2.25 -10.31
CA ASN A 154 18.36 -2.92 -9.05
C ASN A 154 19.43 -2.55 -8.01
N PRO A 155 19.05 -1.95 -6.85
CA PRO A 155 20.01 -1.47 -5.86
C PRO A 155 20.88 -2.56 -5.22
N ILE A 156 20.50 -3.83 -5.33
CA ILE A 156 21.24 -4.98 -4.80
C ILE A 156 21.97 -5.74 -5.91
N LYS A 157 21.43 -5.71 -7.13
CA LYS A 157 21.98 -6.41 -8.30
C LYS A 157 22.33 -5.39 -9.37
N ASP A 158 23.53 -4.83 -9.26
CA ASP A 158 24.13 -3.84 -10.16
C ASP A 158 24.24 -4.26 -11.64
N THR A 159 23.94 -5.52 -11.95
CA THR A 159 23.93 -6.08 -13.30
C THR A 159 22.53 -6.22 -13.91
N MET A 160 21.49 -5.76 -13.20
CA MET A 160 20.10 -6.00 -13.59
C MET A 160 19.22 -4.78 -13.36
N TRP A 161 18.35 -4.46 -14.31
CA TRP A 161 17.31 -3.46 -14.11
C TRP A 161 16.24 -3.94 -13.13
N MET A 162 15.55 -3.00 -12.49
CA MET A 162 14.32 -3.32 -11.78
C MET A 162 13.27 -3.84 -12.75
N PHE A 163 12.50 -4.81 -12.28
CA PHE A 163 11.45 -5.45 -13.05
C PHE A 163 10.17 -5.47 -12.23
N TYR A 164 9.06 -5.12 -12.87
CA TYR A 164 7.71 -5.22 -12.35
C TYR A 164 6.87 -6.03 -13.32
N GLU A 165 5.97 -6.85 -12.79
CA GLU A 165 5.03 -7.58 -13.65
C GLU A 165 4.01 -6.63 -14.27
N ILE A 166 3.57 -5.65 -13.46
CA ILE A 166 2.54 -4.68 -13.79
C ILE A 166 2.89 -3.30 -13.23
N VAL A 167 2.62 -2.27 -14.03
CA VAL A 167 2.50 -0.88 -13.58
C VAL A 167 1.04 -0.48 -13.62
N VAL A 168 0.52 0.03 -12.51
CA VAL A 168 -0.86 0.53 -12.38
C VAL A 168 -0.83 2.06 -12.25
N THR A 169 -1.55 2.77 -13.11
CA THR A 169 -1.58 4.24 -13.11
C THR A 169 -2.92 4.72 -13.68
N PRO A 170 -3.48 5.85 -13.22
CA PRO A 170 -4.63 6.42 -13.88
C PRO A 170 -4.29 6.94 -15.28
N GLU A 171 -5.25 6.91 -16.21
CA GLU A 171 -5.09 7.56 -17.53
C GLU A 171 -5.11 9.10 -17.42
N TYR A 172 -5.78 9.64 -16.40
CA TYR A 172 -5.92 11.08 -16.12
C TYR A 172 -6.04 11.32 -14.61
N THR A 173 -5.72 12.52 -14.12
CA THR A 173 -5.82 12.85 -12.68
C THR A 173 -7.25 12.63 -12.17
N LEU A 174 -7.43 11.63 -11.31
CA LEU A 174 -8.72 11.30 -10.73
C LEU A 174 -9.20 12.40 -9.79
N LYS A 175 -10.45 12.83 -9.95
CA LYS A 175 -11.23 13.33 -8.82
C LYS A 175 -11.80 12.11 -8.09
N LYS A 176 -11.58 12.04 -6.77
CA LYS A 176 -12.07 11.00 -5.85
C LYS A 176 -13.56 10.75 -6.09
N ASP A 177 -13.92 9.67 -6.80
CA ASP A 177 -15.25 9.06 -6.76
C ASP A 177 -15.23 7.66 -7.44
N LEU A 178 -14.21 6.85 -7.18
CA LEU A 178 -14.20 5.45 -7.58
C LEU A 178 -14.62 4.57 -6.39
N ARG A 179 -15.93 4.41 -6.20
CA ARG A 179 -16.49 3.42 -5.27
C ARG A 179 -16.56 2.07 -5.97
N SER A 180 -15.70 1.12 -5.56
CA SER A 180 -15.85 -0.27 -5.97
C SER A 180 -16.93 -0.94 -5.11
N LEU A 181 -17.89 -1.62 -5.72
CA LEU A 181 -18.81 -2.50 -5.00
C LEU A 181 -18.06 -3.77 -4.57
N LYS A 182 -17.87 -3.95 -3.27
CA LYS A 182 -17.24 -5.16 -2.70
C LYS A 182 -18.04 -5.66 -1.49
N GLY A 183 -18.53 -6.91 -1.60
CA GLY A 183 -19.04 -7.72 -0.49
C GLY A 183 -20.39 -7.33 0.11
N ASN A 184 -20.90 -8.18 1.01
CA ASN A 184 -22.10 -7.94 1.84
C ASN A 184 -21.78 -7.10 3.10
N GLN A 185 -20.68 -6.36 3.09
CA GLN A 185 -20.21 -5.52 4.18
C GLN A 185 -19.81 -4.16 3.59
N GLU A 186 -20.01 -3.07 4.32
CA GLU A 186 -19.55 -1.74 3.91
C GLU A 186 -18.02 -1.72 3.74
N SER A 187 -17.56 -0.93 2.76
CA SER A 187 -16.13 -0.75 2.51
C SER A 187 -15.50 0.03 3.66
N ASP A 188 -14.26 -0.33 3.98
CA ASP A 188 -13.45 0.42 4.92
C ASP A 188 -12.84 1.61 4.18
N ASP A 189 -13.54 2.75 4.16
CA ASP A 189 -13.20 3.93 3.34
C ASP A 189 -12.70 5.12 4.17
N LEU A 190 -12.55 4.95 5.49
CA LEU A 190 -12.12 6.04 6.38
C LEU A 190 -10.69 6.48 6.05
N THR A 191 -10.49 7.80 6.08
CA THR A 191 -9.21 8.48 5.91
C THR A 191 -8.84 9.24 7.19
N PRO A 192 -7.59 9.71 7.35
CA PRO A 192 -7.19 10.49 8.52
C PRO A 192 -8.04 11.74 8.77
N ASP A 193 -8.59 12.35 7.70
CA ASP A 193 -9.47 13.53 7.80
C ASP A 193 -10.84 13.21 8.43
N ASP A 194 -11.26 11.94 8.39
CA ASP A 194 -12.59 11.50 8.85
C ASP A 194 -12.61 11.13 10.34
N ILE A 195 -11.43 11.05 10.97
CA ILE A 195 -11.26 10.56 12.34
C ILE A 195 -10.46 11.53 13.20
N LYS A 196 -10.52 11.33 14.51
CA LYS A 196 -9.71 12.11 15.46
C LYS A 196 -8.62 11.23 16.07
N PHE A 197 -7.36 11.63 15.87
CA PHE A 197 -6.23 11.09 16.60
C PHE A 197 -6.15 11.73 17.99
N SER A 198 -6.62 11.01 19.01
CA SER A 198 -6.67 11.52 20.39
C SER A 198 -5.37 11.23 21.11
N VAL A 199 -4.69 12.26 21.60
CA VAL A 199 -3.45 12.11 22.40
C VAL A 199 -3.82 11.57 23.78
N MET A 200 -3.25 10.42 24.12
CA MET A 200 -3.49 9.72 25.40
C MET A 200 -2.31 9.82 26.37
N SER A 201 -1.10 9.99 25.83
CA SER A 201 0.14 10.18 26.61
C SER A 201 0.32 11.63 27.08
N GLU A 202 1.23 11.84 28.03
CA GLU A 202 1.66 13.17 28.46
C GLU A 202 2.41 13.92 27.35
N ARG A 203 3.28 13.21 26.62
CA ARG A 203 3.99 13.79 25.47
C ARG A 203 3.04 13.99 24.29
N VAL A 204 2.87 15.23 23.87
CA VAL A 204 2.18 15.59 22.63
C VAL A 204 3.13 15.40 21.45
N PRO A 205 2.71 14.71 20.36
CA PRO A 205 3.56 14.55 19.18
C PRO A 205 3.79 15.90 18.49
N GLU A 206 4.95 16.05 17.86
CA GLU A 206 5.20 17.16 16.95
C GLU A 206 4.31 17.03 15.70
N GLU A 207 4.05 18.14 15.00
CA GLU A 207 3.19 18.15 13.80
C GLU A 207 3.67 17.14 12.73
N THR A 208 4.98 17.01 12.55
CA THR A 208 5.57 16.03 11.62
C THR A 208 5.37 14.59 12.11
N GLU A 209 5.42 14.34 13.41
CA GLU A 209 5.17 13.00 13.97
C GLU A 209 3.69 12.63 13.85
N LEU A 210 2.78 13.58 14.04
CA LEU A 210 1.35 13.38 13.83
C LEU A 210 1.06 13.03 12.36
N HIS A 211 1.60 13.79 11.41
CA HIS A 211 1.48 13.48 9.99
C HIS A 211 2.03 12.09 9.64
N ASP A 212 3.18 11.72 10.19
CA ASP A 212 3.75 10.39 9.97
C ASP A 212 2.88 9.28 10.58
N ALA A 213 2.20 9.54 11.71
CA ALA A 213 1.26 8.62 12.32
C ALA A 213 -0.02 8.45 11.48
N GLU A 214 -0.56 9.53 10.92
CA GLU A 214 -1.69 9.50 9.98
C GLU A 214 -1.32 8.71 8.71
N PHE A 215 -0.13 8.95 8.16
CA PHE A 215 0.39 8.23 7.01
C PHE A 215 0.57 6.73 7.32
N ALA A 216 1.18 6.40 8.47
CA ALA A 216 1.36 5.01 8.90
C ALA A 216 0.02 4.30 9.11
N TRP A 217 -0.97 4.99 9.69
CA TRP A 217 -2.31 4.47 9.94
C TRP A 217 -3.05 4.20 8.63
N LEU A 218 -2.94 5.10 7.65
CA LEU A 218 -3.52 4.88 6.33
C LEU A 218 -2.84 3.70 5.60
N CYS A 219 -1.52 3.54 5.76
CA CYS A 219 -0.81 2.39 5.22
C CYS A 219 -1.24 1.06 5.88
N VAL A 220 -1.39 1.02 7.21
CA VAL A 220 -1.64 -0.24 7.95
C VAL A 220 -2.99 -0.86 7.57
N LYS A 221 -3.96 -0.04 7.16
CA LYS A 221 -5.26 -0.45 6.58
C LYS A 221 -5.15 -1.42 5.40
N HIS A 222 -4.06 -1.36 4.64
CA HIS A 222 -3.83 -2.20 3.46
C HIS A 222 -2.92 -3.40 3.72
N VAL A 223 -2.42 -3.56 4.96
CA VAL A 223 -1.54 -4.66 5.35
C VAL A 223 -2.38 -5.75 6.02
N LYS A 224 -2.13 -7.02 5.66
CA LYS A 224 -2.85 -8.15 6.28
C LYS A 224 -2.57 -8.26 7.77
N SER A 225 -3.61 -8.57 8.53
CA SER A 225 -3.61 -8.61 10.00
C SER A 225 -2.98 -9.87 10.58
N ASN A 226 -2.37 -9.83 11.78
CA ASN A 226 -2.07 -8.61 12.54
C ASN A 226 -0.98 -7.79 11.84
N ALA A 227 -1.14 -6.47 11.81
CA ALA A 227 -0.29 -5.58 11.03
C ALA A 227 0.34 -4.49 11.89
N ILE A 228 1.62 -4.23 11.61
CA ILE A 228 2.37 -3.08 12.14
C ILE A 228 3.04 -2.39 10.97
N VAL A 229 2.89 -1.07 10.88
CA VAL A 229 3.62 -0.22 9.93
C VAL A 229 4.46 0.78 10.70
N ILE A 230 5.72 0.92 10.32
CA ILE A 230 6.62 1.98 10.77
C ILE A 230 6.84 2.91 9.59
N ALA A 231 6.57 4.20 9.77
CA ALA A 231 6.74 5.21 8.74
C ALA A 231 7.39 6.48 9.28
N LYS A 232 8.11 7.18 8.40
CA LYS A 232 8.71 8.48 8.70
C LYS A 232 8.83 9.31 7.42
N ASN A 233 8.59 10.61 7.53
CA ASN A 233 8.56 11.55 6.42
C ASN A 233 7.73 11.03 5.24
N ASN A 234 6.49 10.58 5.49
CA ASN A 234 5.59 10.01 4.48
C ASN A 234 6.20 8.84 3.65
N CYS A 235 7.11 8.07 4.27
CA CYS A 235 7.66 6.84 3.70
C CYS A 235 7.46 5.69 4.68
N MET A 236 6.92 4.58 4.19
CA MET A 236 6.90 3.32 4.92
C MET A 236 8.34 2.78 5.00
N LEU A 237 8.88 2.72 6.21
CA LEU A 237 10.21 2.21 6.51
C LEU A 237 10.20 0.68 6.65
N GLY A 238 9.13 0.14 7.25
CA GLY A 238 8.96 -1.29 7.43
C GLY A 238 7.53 -1.65 7.79
N MET A 239 7.15 -2.88 7.45
CA MET A 239 5.88 -3.46 7.87
C MET A 239 6.04 -4.91 8.30
N GLY A 240 5.24 -5.33 9.27
CA GLY A 240 4.97 -6.72 9.58
C GLY A 240 3.53 -7.04 9.23
N SER A 241 3.32 -8.12 8.49
CA SER A 241 2.01 -8.51 7.96
C SER A 241 1.67 -9.96 8.31
N GLY A 242 0.40 -10.23 8.58
CA GLY A 242 -0.16 -11.58 8.58
C GLY A 242 0.27 -12.46 9.74
N GLN A 243 0.79 -11.89 10.83
CA GLN A 243 1.25 -12.70 11.97
C GLN A 243 0.10 -13.01 12.94
N THR A 244 0.17 -14.20 13.54
CA THR A 244 -0.78 -14.63 14.57
C THR A 244 -0.64 -13.83 15.86
N ASN A 245 0.54 -13.24 16.13
CA ASN A 245 0.76 -12.31 17.23
C ASN A 245 1.36 -10.98 16.74
N ARG A 246 1.06 -9.89 17.45
CA ARG A 246 1.43 -8.53 17.03
C ARG A 246 2.89 -8.17 17.33
N LEU A 247 3.51 -8.81 18.33
CA LEU A 247 4.93 -8.67 18.65
C LEU A 247 5.84 -9.13 17.50
N GLU A 248 5.50 -10.22 16.82
CA GLU A 248 6.26 -10.68 15.65
C GLU A 248 6.06 -9.75 14.45
N SER A 249 4.87 -9.15 14.31
CA SER A 249 4.64 -8.10 13.30
C SER A 249 5.54 -6.90 13.55
N LEU A 250 5.64 -6.46 14.81
CA LEU A 250 6.53 -5.38 15.22
C LEU A 250 7.99 -5.70 14.88
N ARG A 251 8.46 -6.90 15.26
CA ARG A 251 9.85 -7.32 15.01
C ARG A 251 10.18 -7.40 13.53
N ILE A 252 9.26 -7.86 12.69
CA ILE A 252 9.43 -7.83 11.22
C ILE A 252 9.52 -6.38 10.73
N ALA A 253 8.63 -5.50 11.20
CA ALA A 253 8.65 -4.09 10.82
C ALA A 253 9.97 -3.41 11.21
N PHE A 254 10.47 -3.64 12.42
CA PHE A 254 11.77 -3.12 12.87
C PHE A 254 12.95 -3.66 12.07
N ARG A 255 12.99 -4.98 11.80
CA ARG A 255 14.06 -5.55 10.95
C ARG A 255 14.12 -4.90 9.58
N LYS A 256 12.96 -4.51 9.02
CA LYS A 256 12.88 -3.80 7.73
C LYS A 256 13.25 -2.32 7.83
N ALA A 257 12.79 -1.64 8.88
CA ALA A 257 13.04 -0.21 9.07
C ALA A 257 14.49 0.09 9.50
N GLY A 258 15.11 -0.83 10.24
CA GLY A 258 16.46 -0.67 10.78
C GLY A 258 16.60 0.59 11.63
N GLU A 259 17.77 1.23 11.55
CA GLU A 259 18.07 2.47 12.29
C GLU A 259 17.15 3.65 11.93
N SER A 260 16.48 3.60 10.76
CA SER A 260 15.56 4.65 10.33
C SER A 260 14.30 4.73 11.20
N ALA A 261 14.01 3.69 11.99
CA ALA A 261 12.86 3.63 12.90
C ALA A 261 12.94 4.63 14.06
N LYS A 262 14.15 5.16 14.37
CA LYS A 262 14.32 6.16 15.43
C LYS A 262 13.49 7.40 15.13
N ARG A 263 12.66 7.80 16.09
CA ARG A 263 11.71 8.92 15.98
C ARG A 263 10.73 8.77 14.81
N ALA A 264 10.46 7.53 14.38
CA ALA A 264 9.43 7.24 13.39
C ALA A 264 8.07 7.09 14.07
N ALA A 265 7.01 7.15 13.27
CA ALA A 265 5.67 6.79 13.70
C ALA A 265 5.45 5.28 13.51
N LEU A 266 4.73 4.68 14.45
CA LEU A 266 4.24 3.32 14.37
C LEU A 266 2.72 3.33 14.35
N ALA A 267 2.10 2.60 13.43
CA ALA A 267 0.66 2.36 13.43
C ALA A 267 0.37 0.86 13.53
N SER A 268 -0.67 0.54 14.31
CA SER A 268 -1.20 -0.80 14.47
C SER A 268 -2.64 -0.87 13.98
N ASP A 269 -2.97 -1.90 13.20
CA ASP A 269 -4.31 -2.12 12.67
C ASP A 269 -5.37 -2.39 13.75
N ALA A 270 -4.95 -3.01 14.87
CA ALA A 270 -5.77 -3.20 16.07
C ALA A 270 -5.01 -2.85 17.35
N PHE A 271 -5.73 -2.80 18.48
CA PHE A 271 -5.14 -2.45 19.76
C PHE A 271 -4.12 -3.49 20.25
N PHE A 272 -3.22 -3.05 21.13
CA PHE A 272 -2.29 -3.93 21.86
C PHE A 272 -2.97 -4.56 23.08
N LEU A 273 -2.83 -5.87 23.26
CA LEU A 273 -3.40 -6.60 24.41
C LEU A 273 -2.57 -6.42 25.68
N PHE A 274 -1.25 -6.35 25.52
CA PHE A 274 -0.27 -6.14 26.58
C PHE A 274 0.70 -5.04 26.14
N ALA A 275 1.12 -4.22 27.10
CA ALA A 275 2.07 -3.14 26.84
C ALA A 275 3.49 -3.48 27.33
N TRP A 276 3.60 -3.82 28.61
CA TRP A 276 4.84 -4.22 29.27
C TRP A 276 5.32 -5.61 28.82
N GLU A 277 6.63 -5.74 28.60
CA GLU A 277 7.30 -6.95 28.08
C GLU A 277 6.72 -7.45 26.73
N ASP A 278 6.07 -6.55 25.99
CA ASP A 278 5.41 -6.84 24.70
C ASP A 278 5.66 -5.68 23.72
N ALA A 279 4.85 -5.58 22.67
CA ALA A 279 5.09 -4.77 21.49
C ALA A 279 5.14 -3.26 21.77
N VAL A 280 4.37 -2.76 22.73
CA VAL A 280 4.41 -1.32 23.08
C VAL A 280 5.76 -0.98 23.70
N GLU A 281 6.17 -1.72 24.73
CA GLU A 281 7.44 -1.47 25.40
C GLU A 281 8.65 -1.73 24.48
N GLU A 282 8.60 -2.78 23.64
CA GLU A 282 9.65 -3.03 22.65
C GLU A 282 9.73 -1.90 21.62
N ALA A 283 8.59 -1.33 21.19
CA ALA A 283 8.57 -0.17 20.31
C ALA A 283 9.20 1.06 20.96
N CYS A 284 8.85 1.34 22.21
CA CYS A 284 9.39 2.43 22.99
C CYS A 284 10.92 2.31 23.19
N LYS A 285 11.40 1.14 23.61
CA LYS A 285 12.84 0.85 23.80
C LYS A 285 13.66 1.02 22.53
N ASN A 286 13.07 0.78 21.36
CA ASN A 286 13.71 0.94 20.06
C ASN A 286 13.55 2.36 19.47
N GLY A 287 13.02 3.31 20.24
CA GLY A 287 13.05 4.74 19.93
C GLY A 287 11.97 5.20 18.96
N ILE A 288 10.81 4.53 18.90
CA ILE A 288 9.63 5.08 18.21
C ILE A 288 9.23 6.42 18.84
N GLY A 289 8.87 7.40 18.02
CA GLY A 289 8.47 8.73 18.49
C GLY A 289 6.99 8.82 18.85
N VAL A 290 6.16 8.12 18.07
CA VAL A 290 4.70 8.11 18.25
C VAL A 290 4.11 6.75 17.87
N ILE A 291 3.15 6.27 18.65
CA ILE A 291 2.38 5.05 18.42
C ILE A 291 0.91 5.43 18.19
N ALA A 292 0.35 5.04 17.06
CA ALA A 292 -1.07 5.13 16.76
C ALA A 292 -1.72 3.74 16.81
N GLN A 293 -2.78 3.63 17.61
CA GLN A 293 -3.59 2.41 17.68
C GLN A 293 -5.07 2.76 17.87
N PRO A 294 -6.01 1.82 17.71
CA PRO A 294 -7.42 2.11 17.90
C PRO A 294 -7.80 2.41 19.36
N GLY A 295 -7.13 1.77 20.32
CA GLY A 295 -7.62 1.68 21.70
C GLY A 295 -8.85 0.77 21.82
N GLY A 296 -9.47 0.75 22.98
CA GLY A 296 -10.61 -0.10 23.34
C GLY A 296 -10.24 -1.39 24.08
N SER A 297 -8.98 -1.55 24.52
CA SER A 297 -8.58 -2.64 25.39
C SER A 297 -8.98 -2.36 26.84
N LYS A 298 -9.31 -3.41 27.60
CA LYS A 298 -9.45 -3.30 29.07
C LYS A 298 -8.14 -2.85 29.74
N ARG A 299 -7.01 -2.96 29.04
CA ARG A 299 -5.65 -2.63 29.49
C ARG A 299 -5.05 -1.44 28.76
N ASP A 300 -5.87 -0.56 28.18
CA ASP A 300 -5.36 0.64 27.50
C ASP A 300 -4.50 1.53 28.43
N GLY A 301 -4.80 1.54 29.74
CA GLY A 301 -3.99 2.23 30.75
C GLY A 301 -2.52 1.77 30.75
N ASP A 302 -2.27 0.47 30.63
CA ASP A 302 -0.91 -0.08 30.60
C ASP A 302 -0.11 0.49 29.41
N ALA A 303 -0.76 0.73 28.26
CA ALA A 303 -0.12 1.31 27.09
C ALA A 303 0.19 2.80 27.28
N VAL A 304 -0.71 3.54 27.94
CA VAL A 304 -0.50 4.96 28.30
C VAL A 304 0.68 5.08 29.27
N ASP A 305 0.68 4.29 30.35
CA ASP A 305 1.74 4.30 31.35
C ASP A 305 3.10 3.94 30.74
N CYS A 306 3.13 2.91 29.88
CA CYS A 306 4.34 2.50 29.17
C CYS A 306 4.85 3.61 28.25
N CYS A 307 3.98 4.24 27.46
CA CYS A 307 4.42 5.34 26.58
C CYS A 307 4.93 6.54 27.38
N ASN A 308 4.30 6.87 28.50
CA ASN A 308 4.74 7.96 29.39
C ASN A 308 6.12 7.69 30.00
N GLU A 309 6.36 6.47 30.51
CA GLU A 309 7.66 6.05 31.08
C GLU A 309 8.82 6.27 30.09
N TYR A 310 8.59 5.98 28.80
CA TYR A 310 9.61 6.12 27.76
C TYR A 310 9.58 7.46 27.00
N GLY A 311 8.66 8.37 27.36
CA GLY A 311 8.50 9.65 26.66
C GLY A 311 8.08 9.50 25.19
N VAL A 312 7.24 8.51 24.87
CA VAL A 312 6.68 8.25 23.54
C VAL A 312 5.26 8.78 23.48
N SER A 313 4.87 9.37 22.35
CA SER A 313 3.49 9.81 22.15
C SER A 313 2.57 8.65 21.82
N LEU A 314 1.39 8.59 22.44
CA LEU A 314 0.36 7.58 22.17
C LEU A 314 -0.92 8.23 21.66
N LEU A 315 -1.38 7.77 20.50
CA LEU A 315 -2.58 8.25 19.82
C LEU A 315 -3.63 7.14 19.73
N PHE A 316 -4.86 7.44 20.16
CA PHE A 316 -6.03 6.57 19.95
C PHE A 316 -6.89 7.08 18.79
N THR A 317 -7.20 6.19 17.85
CA THR A 317 -8.01 6.50 16.67
C THR A 317 -9.47 6.07 16.80
N SER A 318 -9.79 5.17 17.73
CA SER A 318 -11.10 4.50 17.87
C SER A 318 -11.55 3.72 16.63
N VAL A 319 -10.67 3.51 15.64
CA VAL A 319 -10.96 2.85 14.38
C VAL A 319 -9.95 1.74 14.11
N ARG A 320 -10.46 0.52 13.90
CA ARG A 320 -9.68 -0.71 13.68
C ARG A 320 -9.82 -1.17 12.23
N HIS A 321 -8.71 -1.52 11.59
CA HIS A 321 -8.63 -1.92 10.18
C HIS A 321 -8.17 -3.38 10.01
N PHE A 322 -8.97 -4.36 10.44
CA PHE A 322 -8.62 -5.76 10.22
C PHE A 322 -8.79 -6.16 8.75
N ARG A 323 -7.78 -6.86 8.21
CA ARG A 323 -7.72 -7.32 6.81
C ARG A 323 -7.13 -8.72 6.72
N HIS A 324 -7.75 -9.60 5.92
CA HIS A 324 -7.31 -10.98 5.71
C HIS A 324 -7.20 -11.31 4.21
#